data_AF-A0A6L2Q975-F1
#
_entry.id   AF-A0A6L2Q975-F1
#
_cell.length_a   1.000
_cell.length_b   1.000
_cell.length_c   1.000
_cell.angle_alpha   90.00
_cell.angle_beta   90.00
_cell.angle_gamma   90.00
#
_symmetry.space_group_name_H-M   'P 1'
#
loop_
_entity.id
_entity.type
_entity.pdbx_description
1 polymer ?
#
loop_
_entity_poly.entity_id
_entity_poly.type
_entity_poly.pdbx_seq_one_letter_code
_entity_poly.pdbx_strand_id
1 'polypeptide(L)'
;MFKKEIQQLLSSNVSSRKFQEVLKKFSDLKSESAPLVLAKIIVKVVSDDIKDQLNYGQNHSAPPLTPTQQFLVTLVFMLQSQHEQYKALLETILLGIEYQLFRLGHVPNVARACSLARFYAALCLVHRDKLRIQAFCYDAMYSLNYKAFPLLFTVYTTYPDALPHADVGKDILLVRTMSCLILTQSLGKNQFEYRIKDLKGLLQTRYGYSLGVPTTEQLLCLLLDRLRNSDSHMEGLQASLILLAKRMGWDTTYRQLLCHKLIPLVDEWKAGAVSDRTIVEVIIIMGYITRCFPTEEAKVQVQAVLHFLGAILLEQNEQQRGTERVLRKVGRDIERDRRGLEKEEKKLELEIKKLAKEGNHEGCKILAKQLIQLRKQKTRTYAAGSKVQSIGVSNKTMGANIKLANAMSTTAKTMTDTNKIMKPEQVAADMRAFSQASTKMDMTDEMINETLDDLLTESGDEEEGDKVVQQVLDEIGIEISGKMAAAPTAYRGKLGESSKSQLPTDEEIEAQLAKLKT
;
A
#
# COMPACT_ATOMS: atom_id res chain seq x y z
N MET A 1 -31.19 -13.70 -29.97
CA MET A 1 -32.26 -13.98 -28.99
C MET A 1 -32.34 -12.85 -27.96
N PHE A 2 -31.37 -12.71 -27.06
CA PHE A 2 -31.29 -11.67 -26.01
C PHE A 2 -31.65 -10.23 -26.42
N LYS A 3 -31.09 -9.72 -27.52
CA LYS A 3 -31.38 -8.35 -28.00
C LYS A 3 -32.85 -8.17 -28.40
N LYS A 4 -33.45 -9.18 -29.05
CA LYS A 4 -34.86 -9.15 -29.47
C LYS A 4 -35.80 -9.20 -28.26
N GLU A 5 -35.47 -9.99 -27.23
CA GLU A 5 -36.29 -10.08 -26.01
C GLU A 5 -36.24 -8.78 -25.18
N ILE A 6 -35.06 -8.17 -25.01
CA ILE A 6 -34.95 -6.86 -24.36
C ILE A 6 -35.72 -5.80 -25.15
N GLN A 7 -35.60 -5.76 -26.48
CA GLN A 7 -36.35 -4.82 -27.32
C GLN A 7 -37.87 -5.06 -27.30
N GLN A 8 -38.33 -6.30 -27.17
CA GLN A 8 -39.76 -6.66 -27.10
C GLN A 8 -40.39 -6.34 -25.74
N LEU A 9 -39.58 -6.24 -24.68
CA LEU A 9 -40.03 -5.82 -23.34
C LEU A 9 -40.10 -4.30 -23.23
N LEU A 10 -39.15 -3.59 -23.84
CA LEU A 10 -39.12 -2.13 -23.86
C LEU A 10 -40.29 -1.53 -24.66
N SER A 11 -40.87 -2.27 -25.61
CA SER A 11 -42.02 -1.82 -26.41
C SER A 11 -43.39 -2.10 -25.78
N SER A 12 -43.46 -2.85 -24.68
CA SER A 12 -44.72 -3.19 -24.00
C SER A 12 -44.74 -2.61 -22.60
N ASN A 13 -45.81 -1.88 -22.23
CA ASN A 13 -46.06 -1.47 -20.84
C ASN A 13 -45.77 -2.65 -19.91
N VAL A 14 -44.75 -2.53 -19.07
CA VAL A 14 -44.13 -3.63 -18.34
C VAL A 14 -45.14 -4.17 -17.33
N SER A 15 -45.89 -5.21 -17.71
CA SER A 15 -46.63 -6.02 -16.75
C SER A 15 -45.62 -6.80 -15.91
N SER A 16 -45.78 -6.77 -14.58
CA SER A 16 -44.98 -7.54 -13.61
C SER A 16 -44.78 -9.01 -14.01
N ARG A 17 -45.77 -9.60 -14.70
CA ARG A 17 -45.74 -10.98 -15.21
C ARG A 17 -44.72 -11.21 -16.33
N LYS A 18 -44.64 -10.30 -17.31
CA LYS A 18 -43.65 -10.38 -18.40
C LYS A 18 -42.23 -10.15 -17.89
N PHE A 19 -42.07 -9.30 -16.87
CA PHE A 19 -40.78 -9.09 -16.21
C PHE A 19 -40.28 -10.37 -15.51
N GLN A 20 -41.15 -11.06 -14.79
CA GLN A 20 -40.82 -12.34 -14.15
C GLN A 20 -40.51 -13.47 -15.15
N GLU A 21 -41.22 -13.54 -16.28
CA GLU A 21 -40.93 -14.50 -17.36
C GLU A 21 -39.51 -14.33 -17.93
N VAL A 22 -39.07 -13.08 -18.02
CA VAL A 22 -37.76 -12.74 -18.57
C VAL A 22 -36.66 -13.03 -17.56
N LEU A 23 -36.87 -12.67 -16.29
CA LEU A 23 -35.99 -13.06 -15.20
C LEU A 23 -35.79 -14.59 -15.17
N LYS A 24 -36.89 -15.35 -15.31
CA LYS A 24 -36.83 -16.81 -15.34
C LYS A 24 -36.01 -17.33 -16.53
N LYS A 25 -36.23 -16.81 -17.73
CA LYS A 25 -35.43 -17.15 -18.92
C LYS A 25 -33.94 -16.83 -18.75
N PHE A 26 -33.60 -15.71 -18.09
CA PHE A 26 -32.22 -15.38 -17.76
C PHE A 26 -31.62 -16.33 -16.72
N SER A 27 -32.41 -16.74 -15.72
CA SER A 27 -31.96 -17.69 -14.70
C SER A 27 -31.67 -19.10 -15.24
N ASP A 28 -32.43 -19.55 -16.24
CA ASP A 28 -32.33 -20.90 -16.81
C ASP A 28 -31.07 -21.09 -17.70
N LEU A 29 -30.34 -20.02 -18.01
CA LEU A 29 -29.13 -20.06 -18.83
C LEU A 29 -27.90 -20.47 -18.01
N LYS A 30 -27.59 -21.77 -17.98
CA LYS A 30 -26.41 -22.37 -17.31
C LYS A 30 -25.08 -22.14 -18.05
N SER A 31 -24.82 -20.94 -18.57
CA SER A 31 -23.57 -20.63 -19.28
C SER A 31 -22.73 -19.64 -18.48
N GLU A 32 -21.47 -20.00 -18.19
CA GLU A 32 -20.52 -19.11 -17.51
C GLU A 32 -20.29 -17.78 -18.25
N SER A 33 -20.52 -17.75 -19.56
CA SER A 33 -20.39 -16.54 -20.39
C SER A 33 -21.64 -15.66 -20.41
N ALA A 34 -22.76 -16.11 -19.83
CA ALA A 34 -24.03 -15.39 -19.86
C ALA A 34 -23.96 -13.97 -19.25
N PRO A 35 -23.29 -13.74 -18.10
CA PRO A 35 -23.16 -12.39 -17.53
C PRO A 35 -22.41 -11.42 -18.46
N LEU A 36 -21.35 -11.90 -19.12
CA LEU A 36 -20.55 -11.08 -20.05
C LEU A 36 -21.34 -10.71 -21.30
N VAL A 37 -22.10 -11.66 -21.87
CA VAL A 37 -22.96 -11.41 -23.03
C VAL A 37 -24.08 -10.45 -22.66
N LEU A 38 -24.72 -10.64 -21.50
CA LEU A 38 -25.76 -9.76 -21.00
C LEU A 38 -25.23 -8.33 -20.79
N ALA A 39 -24.08 -8.17 -20.13
CA ALA A 39 -23.44 -6.88 -19.93
C ALA A 39 -23.18 -6.15 -21.25
N LYS A 40 -22.61 -6.83 -22.26
CA LYS A 40 -22.37 -6.26 -23.59
C LYS A 40 -23.66 -5.79 -24.28
N ILE A 41 -24.76 -6.52 -24.10
CA ILE A 41 -26.06 -6.15 -24.68
C ILE A 41 -26.65 -4.96 -23.96
N ILE A 42 -26.63 -4.94 -22.62
CA ILE A 42 -27.11 -3.82 -21.80
C ILE A 42 -26.37 -2.54 -22.19
N VAL A 43 -25.03 -2.56 -22.22
CA VAL A 43 -24.21 -1.40 -22.60
C VAL A 43 -24.56 -0.91 -24.01
N LYS A 44 -24.79 -1.82 -24.96
CA LYS A 44 -25.19 -1.45 -26.32
C LYS A 44 -26.58 -0.81 -26.36
N VAL A 45 -27.56 -1.37 -25.65
CA VAL A 45 -28.92 -0.84 -25.59
C VAL A 45 -28.93 0.55 -24.97
N VAL A 46 -28.23 0.74 -23.84
CA VAL A 46 -28.11 2.05 -23.19
C VAL A 46 -27.38 3.06 -24.10
N SER A 47 -26.34 2.64 -24.82
CA SER A 47 -25.66 3.52 -25.77
C SER A 47 -26.56 3.99 -26.92
N ASP A 48 -27.57 3.20 -27.32
CA ASP A 48 -28.53 3.54 -28.38
C ASP A 48 -29.74 4.33 -27.84
N ASP A 49 -29.94 4.35 -26.52
CA ASP A 49 -30.99 5.07 -25.80
C ASP A 49 -30.68 6.57 -25.67
N ILE A 50 -30.88 7.30 -26.77
CA ILE A 50 -30.56 8.73 -26.91
C ILE A 50 -31.82 9.59 -27.10
N LYS A 51 -32.92 8.98 -27.55
CA LYS A 51 -34.13 9.69 -28.04
C LYS A 51 -35.28 9.75 -27.03
N ASP A 52 -35.25 8.94 -25.98
CA ASP A 52 -36.34 8.86 -25.02
C ASP A 52 -36.31 10.05 -24.05
N GLN A 53 -37.49 10.60 -23.73
CA GLN A 53 -37.61 11.69 -22.76
C GLN A 53 -37.26 11.19 -21.35
N LEU A 54 -36.52 12.01 -20.60
CA LEU A 54 -36.16 11.71 -19.22
C LEU A 54 -37.39 11.80 -18.33
N ASN A 55 -37.62 10.78 -17.51
CA ASN A 55 -38.68 10.80 -16.50
C ASN A 55 -38.22 11.66 -15.32
N TYR A 56 -38.58 12.93 -15.34
CA TYR A 56 -38.58 13.76 -14.13
C TYR A 56 -39.82 13.34 -13.32
N GLY A 57 -39.68 12.35 -12.44
CA GLY A 57 -40.78 11.93 -11.58
C GLY A 57 -41.33 13.12 -10.77
N GLN A 58 -42.59 13.03 -10.35
CA GLN A 58 -43.23 14.08 -9.53
C GLN A 58 -42.45 14.40 -8.24
N ASN A 59 -41.59 13.49 -7.78
CA ASN A 59 -40.64 13.71 -6.69
C ASN A 59 -39.28 14.17 -7.22
N HIS A 60 -38.85 15.38 -6.85
CA HIS A 60 -37.59 16.03 -7.22
C HIS A 60 -36.30 15.28 -6.78
N SER A 61 -36.43 14.14 -6.10
CA SER A 61 -35.33 13.32 -5.58
C SER A 61 -34.99 12.09 -6.44
N ALA A 62 -35.83 11.72 -7.41
CA ALA A 62 -35.57 10.55 -8.25
C ALA A 62 -34.55 10.89 -9.36
N PRO A 63 -33.57 10.00 -9.64
CA PRO A 63 -32.62 10.21 -10.73
C PRO A 63 -33.35 10.35 -12.07
N PRO A 64 -33.02 11.37 -12.89
CA PRO A 64 -33.62 11.53 -14.21
C PRO A 64 -33.10 10.42 -15.15
N LEU A 65 -33.87 9.34 -15.24
CA LEU A 65 -33.61 8.16 -16.07
C LEU A 65 -34.69 8.01 -17.14
N THR A 66 -34.34 7.39 -18.27
CA THR A 66 -35.34 6.95 -19.26
C THR A 66 -36.11 5.73 -18.70
N PRO A 67 -37.34 5.45 -19.18
CA PRO A 67 -38.06 4.22 -18.81
C PRO A 67 -37.21 2.96 -19.06
N THR A 68 -36.48 2.95 -20.17
CA THR A 68 -35.52 1.91 -20.55
C THR A 68 -34.41 1.73 -19.51
N GLN A 69 -33.79 2.82 -19.07
CA GLN A 69 -32.73 2.77 -18.06
C GLN A 69 -33.26 2.35 -16.69
N GLN A 70 -34.42 2.87 -16.27
CA GLN A 70 -35.06 2.46 -15.01
C GLN A 70 -35.28 0.95 -14.97
N PHE A 71 -35.85 0.40 -16.05
CA PHE A 71 -36.04 -1.04 -16.19
C PHE A 71 -34.73 -1.83 -16.10
N LEU A 72 -33.70 -1.38 -16.83
CA LEU A 72 -32.40 -2.07 -16.85
C LEU A 72 -31.69 -2.03 -15.50
N VAL A 73 -31.77 -0.91 -14.75
CA VAL A 73 -31.23 -0.83 -13.39
C VAL A 73 -31.93 -1.84 -12.48
N THR A 74 -33.28 -1.90 -12.53
CA THR A 74 -34.04 -2.88 -11.74
C THR A 74 -33.70 -4.32 -12.14
N LEU A 75 -33.57 -4.60 -13.44
CA LEU A 75 -33.20 -5.92 -13.93
C LEU A 75 -31.83 -6.37 -13.41
N VAL A 76 -30.81 -5.50 -13.47
CA VAL A 76 -29.45 -5.80 -12.98
C VAL A 76 -29.48 -6.08 -11.48
N PHE A 77 -30.17 -5.25 -10.70
CA PHE A 77 -30.28 -5.43 -9.24
C PHE A 77 -30.98 -6.74 -8.86
N MET A 78 -32.08 -7.08 -9.54
CA MET A 78 -32.82 -8.32 -9.29
C MET A 78 -32.01 -9.56 -9.67
N LEU A 79 -31.34 -9.56 -10.83
CA LEU A 79 -30.49 -10.68 -11.24
C LEU A 79 -29.32 -10.90 -10.29
N GLN A 80 -28.68 -9.83 -9.80
CA GLN A 80 -27.56 -9.92 -8.87
C GLN A 80 -27.98 -10.43 -7.48
N SER A 81 -29.18 -10.05 -7.01
CA SER A 81 -29.68 -10.47 -5.69
C SER A 81 -30.25 -11.89 -5.68
N GLN A 82 -30.83 -12.34 -6.78
CA GLN A 82 -31.52 -13.64 -6.86
C GLN A 82 -30.65 -14.78 -7.39
N HIS A 83 -29.54 -14.49 -8.07
CA HIS A 83 -28.74 -15.51 -8.75
C HIS A 83 -27.23 -15.30 -8.59
N GLU A 84 -26.55 -16.29 -7.99
CA GLU A 84 -25.11 -16.24 -7.73
C GLU A 84 -24.27 -16.09 -9.02
N GLN A 85 -24.70 -16.70 -10.12
CA GLN A 85 -24.03 -16.58 -11.43
C GLN A 85 -23.93 -15.13 -11.95
N TYR A 86 -24.81 -14.22 -11.49
CA TYR A 86 -24.83 -12.82 -11.91
C TYR A 86 -24.22 -11.87 -10.87
N LYS A 87 -23.54 -12.39 -9.83
CA LYS A 87 -22.92 -11.57 -8.77
C LYS A 87 -21.93 -10.52 -9.31
N ALA A 88 -21.18 -10.86 -10.37
CA ALA A 88 -20.22 -9.97 -11.02
C ALA A 88 -20.80 -9.15 -12.19
N LEU A 89 -22.11 -9.25 -12.46
CA LEU A 89 -22.75 -8.61 -13.61
C LEU A 89 -22.61 -7.09 -13.57
N LEU A 90 -22.87 -6.47 -12.40
CA LEU A 90 -22.72 -5.03 -12.19
C LEU A 90 -21.30 -4.56 -12.55
N GLU A 91 -20.28 -5.18 -11.97
CA GLU A 91 -18.87 -4.82 -12.20
C GLU A 91 -18.51 -4.96 -13.68
N THR A 92 -18.98 -6.02 -14.32
CA THR A 92 -18.78 -6.25 -15.76
C THR A 92 -19.44 -5.17 -16.62
N ILE A 93 -20.62 -4.68 -16.22
CA ILE A 93 -21.31 -3.58 -16.90
C ILE A 93 -20.54 -2.27 -16.70
N LEU A 94 -20.15 -1.94 -15.47
CA LEU A 94 -19.42 -0.71 -15.14
C LEU A 94 -18.08 -0.64 -15.92
N LEU A 95 -17.28 -1.71 -15.87
CA LEU A 95 -16.04 -1.84 -16.64
C LEU A 95 -16.30 -1.76 -18.16
N GLY A 96 -17.39 -2.35 -18.63
CA GLY A 96 -17.80 -2.28 -20.03
C GLY A 96 -18.12 -0.85 -20.49
N ILE A 97 -18.75 -0.05 -19.63
CA ILE A 97 -19.04 1.37 -19.87
C ILE A 97 -17.74 2.18 -19.86
N GLU A 98 -16.90 2.01 -18.83
CA GLU A 98 -15.59 2.67 -18.71
C GLU A 98 -14.72 2.40 -19.95
N TYR A 99 -14.67 1.13 -20.40
CA TYR A 99 -13.94 0.75 -21.61
C TYR A 99 -14.48 1.43 -22.87
N GLN A 100 -15.80 1.56 -23.03
CA GLN A 100 -16.36 2.23 -24.21
C GLN A 100 -16.14 3.75 -24.20
N LEU A 101 -16.16 4.37 -23.02
CA LEU A 101 -16.03 5.83 -22.87
C LEU A 101 -14.58 6.30 -22.92
N PHE A 102 -13.64 5.54 -22.33
CA PHE A 102 -12.26 5.98 -22.13
C PHE A 102 -11.23 5.19 -22.95
N ARG A 103 -11.67 4.55 -24.04
CA ARG A 103 -10.77 3.82 -24.94
C ARG A 103 -9.73 4.76 -25.56
N LEU A 104 -8.45 4.39 -25.43
CA LEU A 104 -7.32 5.08 -26.07
C LEU A 104 -7.55 5.26 -27.58
N GLY A 105 -7.39 6.49 -28.06
CA GLY A 105 -7.48 6.84 -29.49
C GLY A 105 -8.91 6.93 -30.06
N HIS A 106 -9.95 6.72 -29.25
CA HIS A 106 -11.33 6.84 -29.68
C HIS A 106 -12.07 7.94 -28.91
N VAL A 107 -12.66 8.89 -29.63
CA VAL A 107 -13.44 9.95 -29.02
C VAL A 107 -14.94 9.59 -29.09
N PRO A 108 -15.60 9.33 -27.95
CA PRO A 108 -17.00 8.92 -27.96
C PRO A 108 -17.92 10.07 -28.40
N ASN A 109 -19.05 9.71 -29.01
CA ASN A 109 -20.13 10.66 -29.28
C ASN A 109 -20.71 11.16 -27.95
N VAL A 110 -20.80 12.48 -27.78
CA VAL A 110 -21.19 13.12 -26.51
C VAL A 110 -22.60 12.68 -26.05
N ALA A 111 -23.56 12.54 -26.96
CA ALA A 111 -24.93 12.16 -26.61
C ALA A 111 -25.00 10.71 -26.09
N ARG A 112 -24.32 9.78 -26.79
CA ARG A 112 -24.18 8.39 -26.34
C ARG A 112 -23.45 8.29 -25.02
N ALA A 113 -22.38 9.07 -24.88
CA ALA A 113 -21.57 9.12 -23.68
C ALA A 113 -22.36 9.64 -22.46
N CYS A 114 -23.23 10.63 -22.65
CA CYS A 114 -24.13 11.10 -21.59
C CYS A 114 -25.16 10.04 -21.20
N SER A 115 -25.70 9.28 -22.16
CA SER A 115 -26.64 8.18 -21.84
C SER A 115 -25.96 7.08 -21.01
N LEU A 116 -24.76 6.67 -21.41
CA LEU A 116 -23.94 5.72 -20.66
C LEU A 116 -23.54 6.25 -19.27
N ALA A 117 -23.12 7.51 -19.16
CA ALA A 117 -22.76 8.14 -17.89
C ALA A 117 -23.95 8.25 -16.92
N ARG A 118 -25.16 8.50 -17.43
CA ARG A 118 -26.40 8.50 -16.63
C ARG A 118 -26.70 7.12 -16.07
N PHE A 119 -26.65 6.09 -16.91
CA PHE A 119 -26.88 4.72 -16.47
C PHE A 119 -25.80 4.25 -15.48
N TYR A 120 -24.54 4.59 -15.72
CA TYR A 120 -23.42 4.36 -14.80
C TYR A 120 -23.68 5.02 -13.43
N ALA A 121 -24.05 6.30 -13.42
CA ALA A 121 -24.37 7.04 -12.19
C ALA A 121 -25.54 6.43 -11.42
N ALA A 122 -26.58 5.96 -12.11
CA ALA A 122 -27.71 5.30 -11.48
C ALA A 122 -27.35 3.95 -10.86
N LEU A 123 -26.52 3.14 -11.53
CA LEU A 123 -26.01 1.89 -10.98
C LEU A 123 -25.17 2.13 -9.72
N CYS A 124 -24.24 3.09 -9.75
CA CYS A 124 -23.45 3.45 -8.57
C CYS A 124 -24.29 4.02 -7.43
N LEU A 125 -25.36 4.77 -7.74
CA LEU A 125 -26.30 5.29 -6.74
C LEU A 125 -27.00 4.16 -5.98
N VAL A 126 -27.46 3.12 -6.68
CA VAL A 126 -28.10 1.94 -6.05
C VAL A 126 -27.15 1.25 -5.06
N HIS A 127 -25.86 1.17 -5.40
CA HIS A 127 -24.83 0.55 -4.56
C HIS A 127 -24.15 1.51 -3.57
N ARG A 128 -24.50 2.81 -3.59
CA ARG A 128 -23.89 3.88 -2.80
C ARG A 128 -22.37 4.01 -2.96
N ASP A 129 -21.85 3.70 -4.14
CA ASP A 129 -20.41 3.77 -4.44
C ASP A 129 -20.00 5.17 -4.90
N LYS A 130 -19.64 6.02 -3.93
CA LYS A 130 -19.21 7.40 -4.16
C LYS A 130 -17.82 7.50 -4.76
N LEU A 131 -16.90 6.63 -4.34
CA LEU A 131 -15.49 6.65 -4.77
C LEU A 131 -15.39 6.31 -6.26
N ARG A 132 -16.14 5.31 -6.73
CA ARG A 132 -16.17 4.94 -8.15
C ARG A 132 -16.68 6.07 -9.03
N ILE A 133 -17.69 6.81 -8.59
CA ILE A 133 -18.21 7.95 -9.34
C ILE A 133 -17.20 9.10 -9.39
N GLN A 134 -16.47 9.34 -8.31
CA GLN A 134 -15.40 10.33 -8.31
C GLN A 134 -14.27 9.94 -9.26
N ALA A 135 -13.88 8.66 -9.27
CA ALA A 135 -12.93 8.11 -10.23
C ALA A 135 -13.42 8.25 -11.69
N PHE A 136 -14.68 7.93 -11.96
CA PHE A 136 -15.31 8.13 -13.27
C PHE A 136 -15.26 9.59 -13.74
N CYS A 137 -15.59 10.53 -12.85
CA CYS A 137 -15.53 11.95 -13.16
C CYS A 137 -14.07 12.41 -13.40
N TYR A 138 -13.10 11.88 -12.65
CA TYR A 138 -11.68 12.10 -12.91
C TYR A 138 -11.27 11.57 -14.28
N ASP A 139 -11.61 10.32 -14.61
CA ASP A 139 -11.29 9.70 -15.90
C ASP A 139 -11.91 10.44 -17.08
N ALA A 140 -13.14 10.95 -16.90
CA ALA A 140 -13.80 11.80 -17.88
C ALA A 140 -13.03 13.11 -18.08
N MET A 141 -12.68 13.82 -17.00
CA MET A 141 -11.92 15.07 -17.08
C MET A 141 -10.52 14.87 -17.65
N TYR A 142 -9.89 13.74 -17.34
CA TYR A 142 -8.57 13.35 -17.82
C TYR A 142 -8.61 12.97 -19.31
N SER A 143 -9.58 12.17 -19.74
CA SER A 143 -9.57 11.55 -21.08
C SER A 143 -10.29 12.36 -22.15
N LEU A 144 -11.36 13.09 -21.78
CA LEU A 144 -12.29 13.70 -22.73
C LEU A 144 -12.19 15.23 -22.84
N ASN A 145 -11.26 15.85 -22.12
CA ASN A 145 -11.04 17.31 -22.11
C ASN A 145 -12.35 18.10 -21.91
N TYR A 146 -12.83 18.88 -22.89
CA TYR A 146 -14.08 19.66 -22.81
C TYR A 146 -15.34 18.80 -22.98
N LYS A 147 -15.23 17.66 -23.67
CA LYS A 147 -16.34 16.71 -23.87
C LYS A 147 -16.73 16.02 -22.56
N ALA A 148 -15.92 16.15 -21.51
CA ALA A 148 -16.24 15.67 -20.17
C ALA A 148 -17.39 16.45 -19.52
N PHE A 149 -17.55 17.75 -19.79
CA PHE A 149 -18.49 18.60 -19.04
C PHE A 149 -19.96 18.15 -19.13
N PRO A 150 -20.49 17.75 -20.30
CA PRO A 150 -21.83 17.17 -20.39
C PRO A 150 -22.00 15.87 -19.59
N LEU A 151 -20.95 15.03 -19.54
CA LEU A 151 -20.97 13.79 -18.75
C LEU A 151 -21.00 14.13 -17.25
N LEU A 152 -20.14 15.03 -16.79
CA LEU A 152 -20.11 15.47 -15.39
C LEU A 152 -21.44 16.09 -14.97
N PHE A 153 -22.03 16.94 -15.81
CA PHE A 153 -23.37 17.49 -15.57
C PHE A 153 -24.42 16.38 -15.43
N THR A 154 -24.37 15.39 -16.32
CA THR A 154 -25.27 14.24 -16.27
C THR A 154 -25.08 13.40 -15.01
N VAL A 155 -23.83 13.17 -14.59
CA VAL A 155 -23.52 12.43 -13.36
C VAL A 155 -24.03 13.17 -12.13
N TYR A 156 -23.71 14.46 -11.98
CA TYR A 156 -24.12 15.26 -10.81
C TYR A 156 -25.62 15.57 -10.74
N THR A 157 -26.35 15.43 -11.86
CA THR A 157 -27.81 15.49 -11.86
C THR A 157 -28.44 14.15 -11.52
N THR A 158 -27.80 13.04 -11.89
CA THR A 158 -28.28 11.67 -11.64
C THR A 158 -27.94 11.18 -10.24
N TYR A 159 -26.78 11.54 -9.73
CA TYR A 159 -26.30 11.23 -8.39
C TYR A 159 -25.88 12.53 -7.67
N PRO A 160 -26.82 13.23 -7.03
CA PRO A 160 -26.52 14.49 -6.33
C PRO A 160 -25.50 14.33 -5.20
N ASP A 161 -25.51 13.23 -4.44
CA ASP A 161 -24.56 13.06 -3.33
C ASP A 161 -23.15 12.61 -3.77
N ALA A 162 -22.89 12.54 -5.08
CA ALA A 162 -21.59 12.19 -5.64
C ALA A 162 -20.51 13.26 -5.33
N LEU A 163 -20.93 14.52 -5.26
CA LEU A 163 -20.06 15.64 -4.92
C LEU A 163 -20.43 16.17 -3.52
N PRO A 164 -19.48 16.27 -2.59
CA PRO A 164 -19.73 16.89 -1.29
C PRO A 164 -20.07 18.39 -1.45
N HIS A 165 -20.75 18.96 -0.46
CA HIS A 165 -20.88 20.41 -0.35
C HIS A 165 -19.50 21.05 -0.16
N ALA A 166 -19.29 22.26 -0.65
CA ALA A 166 -18.00 22.94 -0.68
C ALA A 166 -17.30 23.02 0.69
N ASP A 167 -18.05 23.08 1.79
CA ASP A 167 -17.47 23.13 3.14
C ASP A 167 -16.83 21.80 3.57
N VAL A 168 -17.46 20.68 3.21
CA VAL A 168 -16.95 19.32 3.49
C VAL A 168 -15.91 18.91 2.43
N GLY A 169 -16.10 19.35 1.19
CA GLY A 169 -15.22 19.03 0.07
C GLY A 169 -13.88 19.79 0.05
N LYS A 170 -13.64 20.71 0.99
CA LYS A 170 -12.37 21.46 1.11
C LYS A 170 -11.17 20.55 1.39
N ASP A 171 -11.40 19.47 2.13
CA ASP A 171 -10.37 18.50 2.54
C ASP A 171 -10.14 17.40 1.49
N ILE A 172 -11.10 17.20 0.58
CA ILE A 172 -10.99 16.23 -0.52
C ILE A 172 -10.31 16.90 -1.71
N LEU A 173 -8.99 16.76 -1.78
CA LEU A 173 -8.13 17.42 -2.77
C LEU A 173 -8.58 17.20 -4.21
N LEU A 174 -8.94 15.97 -4.58
CA LEU A 174 -9.37 15.61 -5.93
C LEU A 174 -10.63 16.38 -6.35
N VAL A 175 -11.65 16.36 -5.50
CA VAL A 175 -12.92 17.07 -5.73
C VAL A 175 -12.66 18.57 -5.83
N ARG A 176 -11.86 19.12 -4.92
CA ARG A 176 -11.51 20.55 -4.93
C ARG A 176 -10.80 20.94 -6.23
N THR A 177 -9.85 20.15 -6.69
CA THR A 177 -9.13 20.36 -7.95
C THR A 177 -10.08 20.28 -9.14
N MET A 178 -10.96 19.28 -9.21
CA MET A 178 -11.93 19.12 -10.30
C MET A 178 -12.91 20.29 -10.36
N SER A 179 -13.52 20.65 -9.24
CA SER A 179 -14.43 21.80 -9.16
C SER A 179 -13.73 23.12 -9.53
N CYS A 180 -12.50 23.30 -9.07
CA CYS A 180 -11.67 24.46 -9.40
C CYS A 180 -11.43 24.57 -10.91
N LEU A 181 -10.96 23.49 -11.54
CA LEU A 181 -10.68 23.45 -12.98
C LEU A 181 -11.94 23.70 -13.83
N ILE A 182 -13.11 23.22 -13.39
CA ILE A 182 -14.37 23.47 -14.09
C ILE A 182 -14.74 24.97 -14.00
N LEU A 183 -14.60 25.57 -12.82
CA LEU A 183 -14.99 26.96 -12.58
C LEU A 183 -14.04 27.97 -13.25
N THR A 184 -12.73 27.72 -13.25
CA THR A 184 -11.71 28.60 -13.87
C THR A 184 -11.70 28.54 -15.39
N GLN A 185 -12.32 27.54 -16.01
CA GLN A 185 -12.35 27.40 -17.46
C GLN A 185 -13.02 28.61 -18.15
N SER A 186 -12.33 29.22 -19.12
CA SER A 186 -12.88 30.34 -19.89
C SER A 186 -14.07 29.89 -20.75
N LEU A 187 -15.13 30.69 -20.73
CA LEU A 187 -16.35 30.49 -21.52
C LEU A 187 -16.07 30.94 -22.97
N GLY A 188 -15.42 30.10 -23.78
CA GLY A 188 -15.12 30.38 -25.20
C GLY A 188 -16.29 30.15 -26.18
N LYS A 189 -16.02 30.10 -27.50
CA LYS A 189 -17.04 29.88 -28.57
C LYS A 189 -17.87 28.58 -28.43
N ASN A 190 -17.41 27.60 -27.63
CA ASN A 190 -18.07 26.30 -27.43
C ASN A 190 -19.00 26.26 -26.20
N GLN A 191 -19.42 27.42 -25.68
CA GLN A 191 -20.27 27.56 -24.49
C GLN A 191 -21.56 26.72 -24.54
N PHE A 192 -22.22 26.69 -25.69
CA PHE A 192 -23.49 26.01 -25.89
C PHE A 192 -23.32 24.51 -26.20
N GLU A 193 -22.22 24.14 -26.85
CA GLU A 193 -21.99 22.76 -27.31
C GLU A 193 -21.75 21.79 -26.14
N TYR A 194 -21.20 22.27 -25.01
CA TYR A 194 -20.78 21.41 -23.89
C TYR A 194 -21.46 21.70 -22.55
N ARG A 195 -22.55 22.48 -22.52
CA ARG A 195 -23.35 22.78 -21.31
C ARG A 195 -22.53 23.26 -20.11
N ILE A 196 -21.39 23.92 -20.35
CA ILE A 196 -20.48 24.34 -19.27
C ILE A 196 -21.14 25.37 -18.34
N LYS A 197 -22.01 26.23 -18.87
CA LYS A 197 -22.76 27.23 -18.07
C LYS A 197 -23.69 26.54 -17.08
N ASP A 198 -24.40 25.50 -17.52
CA ASP A 198 -25.31 24.72 -16.67
C ASP A 198 -24.53 23.98 -15.58
N LEU A 199 -23.36 23.42 -15.92
CA LEU A 199 -22.50 22.74 -14.95
C LEU A 199 -21.94 23.71 -13.90
N LYS A 200 -21.45 24.89 -14.31
CA LYS A 200 -21.00 25.92 -13.38
C LYS A 200 -22.14 26.38 -12.48
N GLY A 201 -23.33 26.62 -13.04
CA GLY A 201 -24.52 26.96 -12.30
C GLY A 201 -24.89 25.89 -11.26
N LEU A 202 -24.84 24.61 -11.63
CA LEU A 202 -25.08 23.49 -10.72
C LEU A 202 -24.08 23.45 -9.56
N LEU A 203 -22.77 23.61 -9.84
CA LEU A 203 -21.72 23.64 -8.82
C LEU A 203 -21.88 24.80 -7.84
N GLN A 204 -22.28 25.97 -8.34
CA GLN A 204 -22.48 27.17 -7.53
C GLN A 204 -23.75 27.10 -6.68
N THR A 205 -24.87 26.69 -7.28
CA THR A 205 -26.20 26.72 -6.62
C THR A 205 -26.43 25.54 -5.69
N ARG A 206 -26.09 24.31 -6.11
CA ARG A 206 -26.38 23.10 -5.35
C ARG A 206 -25.27 22.75 -4.36
N TYR A 207 -24.02 22.94 -4.76
CA TYR A 207 -22.87 22.44 -4.00
C TYR A 207 -22.07 23.55 -3.30
N GLY A 208 -22.41 24.82 -3.51
CA GLY A 208 -21.79 25.95 -2.83
C GLY A 208 -20.37 26.30 -3.30
N TYR A 209 -19.88 25.74 -4.43
CA TYR A 209 -18.57 26.09 -4.97
C TYR A 209 -18.63 27.47 -5.66
N SER A 210 -18.40 28.54 -4.91
CA SER A 210 -18.60 29.94 -5.30
C SER A 210 -17.37 30.64 -5.90
N LEU A 211 -17.55 31.91 -6.34
CA LEU A 211 -16.57 32.77 -7.02
C LEU A 211 -15.48 33.29 -6.04
N GLY A 212 -14.61 32.38 -5.60
CA GLY A 212 -13.39 32.62 -4.83
C GLY A 212 -12.39 31.49 -5.05
N VAL A 213 -12.50 30.86 -6.21
CA VAL A 213 -11.78 29.65 -6.59
C VAL A 213 -10.31 29.98 -6.75
N PRO A 214 -9.38 29.21 -6.12
CA PRO A 214 -7.96 29.47 -6.27
C PRO A 214 -7.58 29.43 -7.75
N THR A 215 -6.69 30.32 -8.18
CA THR A 215 -6.12 30.23 -9.52
C THR A 215 -5.39 28.88 -9.69
N THR A 216 -5.18 28.45 -10.93
CA THR A 216 -4.40 27.24 -11.24
C THR A 216 -3.05 27.21 -10.51
N GLU A 217 -2.42 28.37 -10.36
CA GLU A 217 -1.15 28.55 -9.64
C GLU A 217 -1.32 28.44 -8.12
N GLN A 218 -2.33 29.07 -7.53
CA GLN A 218 -2.64 28.92 -6.10
C GLN A 218 -2.98 27.47 -5.74
N LEU A 219 -3.72 26.77 -6.62
CA LEU A 219 -4.01 25.36 -6.47
C LEU A 219 -2.73 24.51 -6.58
N LEU A 220 -1.83 24.85 -7.50
CA LEU A 220 -0.56 24.16 -7.62
C LEU A 220 0.29 24.31 -6.35
N CYS A 221 0.42 25.53 -5.82
CA CYS A 221 1.13 25.78 -4.56
C CYS A 221 0.50 24.98 -3.42
N LEU A 222 -0.83 25.00 -3.27
CA LEU A 222 -1.52 24.22 -2.24
C LEU A 222 -1.21 22.72 -2.34
N LEU A 223 -1.23 22.14 -3.54
CA LEU A 223 -0.94 20.72 -3.74
C LEU A 223 0.53 20.39 -3.44
N LEU A 224 1.46 21.27 -3.81
CA LEU A 224 2.89 21.08 -3.53
C LEU A 224 3.21 21.25 -2.04
N ASP A 225 2.58 22.21 -1.34
CA ASP A 225 2.73 22.37 0.10
C ASP A 225 2.21 21.14 0.85
N ARG A 226 1.10 20.56 0.37
CA ARG A 226 0.58 19.30 0.90
C ARG A 226 1.54 18.15 0.59
N LEU A 227 2.10 18.06 -0.61
CA LEU A 227 3.09 17.03 -0.96
C LEU A 227 4.32 17.09 -0.04
N ARG A 228 4.78 18.29 0.32
CA ARG A 228 5.95 18.49 1.17
C ARG A 228 5.71 18.14 2.64
N ASN A 229 4.53 18.48 3.16
CA ASN A 229 4.22 18.41 4.59
C ASN A 229 3.40 17.19 5.00
N SER A 230 3.09 16.27 4.08
CA SER A 230 2.26 15.09 4.41
C SER A 230 3.13 13.93 4.90
N ASP A 231 3.02 13.60 6.19
CA ASP A 231 3.63 12.39 6.77
C ASP A 231 2.88 11.10 6.37
N SER A 232 1.64 11.24 5.87
CA SER A 232 0.77 10.14 5.43
C SER A 232 0.34 10.28 3.97
N HIS A 233 -0.03 9.16 3.33
CA HIS A 233 -0.54 9.18 1.95
C HIS A 233 -1.87 9.92 1.91
N MET A 234 -1.90 11.06 1.21
CA MET A 234 -3.12 11.84 1.04
C MET A 234 -3.86 11.35 -0.21
N GLU A 235 -5.04 10.76 0.01
CA GLU A 235 -5.88 10.27 -1.08
C GLU A 235 -6.20 11.38 -2.09
N GLY A 236 -6.00 11.08 -3.37
CA GLY A 236 -6.30 11.99 -4.47
C GLY A 236 -5.26 13.07 -4.76
N LEU A 237 -4.20 13.24 -3.96
CA LEU A 237 -3.13 14.24 -4.20
C LEU A 237 -2.44 14.01 -5.56
N GLN A 238 -2.02 12.77 -5.81
CA GLN A 238 -1.37 12.38 -7.07
C GLN A 238 -2.30 12.63 -8.26
N ALA A 239 -3.56 12.21 -8.16
CA ALA A 239 -4.58 12.41 -9.19
C ALA A 239 -4.82 13.90 -9.47
N SER A 240 -4.93 14.73 -8.43
CA SER A 240 -5.06 16.18 -8.55
C SER A 240 -3.90 16.82 -9.32
N LEU A 241 -2.65 16.49 -8.97
CA LEU A 241 -1.47 17.03 -9.63
C LEU A 241 -1.38 16.58 -11.09
N ILE A 242 -1.67 15.32 -11.39
CA ILE A 242 -1.70 14.78 -12.75
C ILE A 242 -2.78 15.49 -13.60
N LEU A 243 -3.98 15.69 -13.03
CA LEU A 243 -5.07 16.36 -13.73
C LEU A 243 -4.73 17.82 -14.02
N LEU A 244 -4.12 18.51 -13.05
CA LEU A 244 -3.67 19.90 -13.19
C LEU A 244 -2.60 20.03 -14.28
N ALA A 245 -1.58 19.18 -14.24
CA ALA A 245 -0.52 19.09 -15.24
C ALA A 245 -1.10 18.91 -16.66
N LYS A 246 -2.04 17.96 -16.83
CA LYS A 246 -2.67 17.73 -18.13
C LYS A 246 -3.42 18.96 -18.65
N ARG A 247 -4.00 19.77 -17.77
CA ARG A 247 -4.74 20.99 -18.13
C ARG A 247 -3.84 22.16 -18.47
N MET A 248 -2.67 22.27 -17.84
CA MET A 248 -1.67 23.31 -18.13
C MET A 248 -1.00 23.11 -19.49
N GLY A 249 -1.04 21.89 -20.05
CA GLY A 249 -0.35 21.55 -21.30
C GLY A 249 1.10 21.13 -21.05
N TRP A 250 1.70 20.44 -22.02
CA TRP A 250 2.98 19.75 -21.83
C TRP A 250 4.16 20.71 -21.62
N ASP A 251 4.24 21.81 -22.36
CA ASP A 251 5.37 22.77 -22.27
C ASP A 251 5.37 23.50 -20.93
N THR A 252 4.23 24.06 -20.52
CA THR A 252 4.09 24.76 -19.23
C THR A 252 4.30 23.79 -18.07
N THR A 253 3.78 22.57 -18.16
CA THR A 253 3.99 21.52 -17.15
C THR A 253 5.46 21.15 -17.03
N TYR A 254 6.16 20.97 -18.15
CA TYR A 254 7.58 20.66 -18.12
C TYR A 254 8.38 21.77 -17.44
N ARG A 255 8.18 23.02 -17.85
CA ARG A 255 8.94 24.15 -17.30
C ARG A 255 8.57 24.45 -15.85
N GLN A 256 7.29 24.71 -15.58
CA GLN A 256 6.84 25.22 -14.28
C GLN A 256 6.69 24.12 -13.23
N LEU A 257 6.19 22.94 -13.60
CA LEU A 257 5.94 21.87 -12.62
C LEU A 257 7.13 20.94 -12.48
N LEU A 258 7.62 20.35 -13.57
CA LEU A 258 8.74 19.41 -13.49
C LEU A 258 10.04 20.13 -13.13
N CYS A 259 10.49 21.09 -13.95
CA CYS A 259 11.79 21.73 -13.75
C CYS A 259 11.85 22.67 -12.55
N HIS A 260 10.83 23.50 -12.33
CA HIS A 260 10.88 24.53 -11.27
C HIS A 260 10.34 24.10 -9.90
N LYS A 261 9.63 22.96 -9.80
CA LYS A 261 9.00 22.52 -8.53
C LYS A 261 9.39 21.11 -8.13
N LEU A 262 9.19 20.12 -9.00
CA LEU A 262 9.42 18.71 -8.65
C LEU A 262 10.90 18.30 -8.66
N ILE A 263 11.70 18.77 -9.61
CA ILE A 263 13.16 18.50 -9.62
C ILE A 263 13.85 19.10 -8.39
N PRO A 264 13.61 20.36 -7.98
CA PRO A 264 14.19 20.91 -6.76
C PRO A 264 13.85 20.10 -5.50
N LEU A 265 12.65 19.51 -5.41
CA LEU A 265 12.30 18.63 -4.28
C LEU A 265 13.16 17.38 -4.22
N VAL A 266 13.61 16.87 -5.38
CA VAL A 266 14.57 15.75 -5.45
C VAL A 266 15.93 16.19 -4.95
N ASP A 267 16.38 17.39 -5.32
CA ASP A 267 17.67 17.94 -4.87
C ASP A 267 17.64 18.22 -3.35
N GLU A 268 16.53 18.75 -2.83
CA GLU A 268 16.30 18.93 -1.38
C GLU A 268 16.27 17.58 -0.64
N TRP A 269 15.71 16.54 -1.23
CA TRP A 269 15.77 15.17 -0.69
C TRP A 269 17.21 14.65 -0.66
N LYS A 270 18.01 14.85 -1.73
CA LYS A 270 19.44 14.51 -1.72
C LYS A 270 20.22 15.25 -0.63
N ALA A 271 19.77 16.45 -0.24
CA ALA A 271 20.32 17.23 0.86
C ALA A 271 19.79 16.82 2.26
N GLY A 272 18.86 15.86 2.34
CA GLY A 272 18.28 15.36 3.59
C GLY A 272 17.16 16.23 4.18
N ALA A 273 16.64 17.21 3.42
CA ALA A 273 15.60 18.13 3.89
C ALA A 273 14.16 17.62 3.67
N VAL A 274 13.99 16.53 2.91
CA VAL A 274 12.68 15.96 2.52
C VAL A 274 12.65 14.47 2.85
N SER A 275 11.48 13.93 3.20
CA SER A 275 11.32 12.52 3.57
C SER A 275 11.44 11.56 2.37
N ASP A 276 11.90 10.33 2.63
CA ASP A 276 11.96 9.25 1.64
C ASP A 276 10.58 8.88 1.06
N ARG A 277 9.50 9.12 1.81
CA ARG A 277 8.14 8.87 1.33
C ARG A 277 7.71 9.91 0.29
N THR A 278 7.98 11.18 0.57
CA THR A 278 7.65 12.30 -0.32
C THR A 278 8.34 12.13 -1.67
N ILE A 279 9.61 11.72 -1.70
CA ILE A 279 10.32 11.52 -2.96
C ILE A 279 9.75 10.37 -3.81
N VAL A 280 9.27 9.30 -3.18
CA VAL A 280 8.59 8.20 -3.90
C VAL A 280 7.33 8.73 -4.59
N GLU A 281 6.53 9.54 -3.90
CA GLU A 281 5.34 10.15 -4.51
C GLU A 281 5.72 11.13 -5.64
N VAL A 282 6.77 11.93 -5.45
CA VAL A 282 7.29 12.83 -6.50
C VAL A 282 7.71 12.05 -7.75
N ILE A 283 8.47 10.96 -7.60
CA ILE A 283 8.91 10.11 -8.71
C ILE A 283 7.71 9.52 -9.46
N ILE A 284 6.71 9.01 -8.72
CA ILE A 284 5.48 8.46 -9.29
C ILE A 284 4.73 9.54 -10.09
N ILE A 285 4.54 10.74 -9.51
CA ILE A 285 3.88 11.87 -10.16
C ILE A 285 4.63 12.28 -11.43
N MET A 286 5.97 12.40 -11.38
CA MET A 286 6.79 12.71 -12.54
C MET A 286 6.63 11.67 -13.66
N GLY A 287 6.58 10.39 -13.31
CA GLY A 287 6.35 9.29 -14.27
C GLY A 287 4.96 9.35 -14.94
N TYR A 288 3.90 9.62 -14.16
CA TYR A 288 2.56 9.76 -14.74
C TYR A 288 2.39 11.03 -15.59
N ILE A 289 2.99 12.15 -15.16
CA ILE A 289 2.95 13.41 -15.93
C ILE A 289 3.68 13.25 -17.26
N THR A 290 4.88 12.65 -17.26
CA THR A 290 5.64 12.44 -18.50
C THR A 290 4.91 11.54 -19.50
N ARG A 291 4.16 10.55 -19.03
CA ARG A 291 3.29 9.73 -19.90
C ARG A 291 2.21 10.54 -20.62
N CYS A 292 1.84 11.71 -20.10
CA CYS A 292 0.85 12.59 -20.71
C CYS A 292 1.42 13.42 -21.87
N PHE A 293 2.73 13.42 -22.10
CA PHE A 293 3.37 14.28 -23.09
C PHE A 293 3.24 13.67 -24.50
N PRO A 294 3.05 14.51 -25.53
CA PRO A 294 2.99 14.03 -26.91
C PRO A 294 4.34 13.42 -27.33
N THR A 295 4.29 12.21 -27.91
CA THR A 295 5.49 11.41 -28.23
C THR A 295 6.40 12.05 -29.28
N GLU A 296 5.83 12.82 -30.20
CA GLU A 296 6.58 13.48 -31.28
C GLU A 296 7.13 14.84 -30.83
N GLU A 297 6.26 15.74 -30.33
CA GLU A 297 6.63 17.13 -30.02
C GLU A 297 7.50 17.27 -28.75
N ALA A 298 7.28 16.41 -27.76
CA ALA A 298 7.95 16.51 -26.45
C ALA A 298 9.01 15.42 -26.23
N LYS A 299 9.48 14.77 -27.31
CA LYS A 299 10.41 13.63 -27.23
C LYS A 299 11.67 13.93 -26.41
N VAL A 300 12.26 15.10 -26.62
CA VAL A 300 13.49 15.54 -25.94
C VAL A 300 13.23 15.71 -24.44
N GLN A 301 12.12 16.36 -24.08
CA GLN A 301 11.71 16.61 -22.71
C GLN A 301 11.38 15.30 -21.99
N VAL A 302 10.66 14.38 -22.64
CA VAL A 302 10.37 13.05 -22.10
C VAL A 302 11.67 12.28 -21.86
N GLN A 303 12.60 12.29 -22.82
CA GLN A 303 13.89 11.62 -22.67
C GLN A 303 14.72 12.22 -21.53
N ALA A 304 14.71 13.55 -21.37
CA ALA A 304 15.41 14.24 -20.29
C ALA A 304 14.89 13.82 -18.91
N VAL A 305 13.56 13.77 -18.72
CA VAL A 305 12.96 13.34 -17.44
C VAL A 305 13.22 11.86 -17.19
N LEU A 306 13.10 10.99 -18.20
CA LEU A 306 13.39 9.57 -18.06
C LEU A 306 14.87 9.33 -17.72
N HIS A 307 15.79 10.09 -18.31
CA HIS A 307 17.21 10.03 -17.97
C HIS A 307 17.46 10.48 -16.53
N PHE A 308 16.84 11.58 -16.09
CA PHE A 308 16.92 12.07 -14.72
C PHE A 308 16.39 11.04 -13.70
N LEU A 309 15.20 10.48 -13.93
CA LEU A 309 14.63 9.42 -13.09
C LEU A 309 15.51 8.17 -13.07
N GLY A 310 16.06 7.80 -14.24
CA GLY A 310 17.01 6.70 -14.37
C GLY A 310 18.29 6.93 -13.55
N ALA A 311 18.85 8.14 -13.59
CA ALA A 311 20.06 8.48 -12.85
C ALA A 311 19.85 8.38 -11.33
N ILE A 312 18.72 8.90 -10.81
CA ILE A 312 18.38 8.80 -9.38
C ILE A 312 18.28 7.33 -8.94
N LEU A 313 17.57 6.51 -9.71
CA LEU A 313 17.42 5.10 -9.39
C LEU A 313 18.76 4.36 -9.43
N LEU A 314 19.62 4.66 -10.42
CA LEU A 314 20.94 4.04 -10.55
C LEU A 314 21.86 4.43 -9.39
N GLU A 315 21.94 5.72 -9.05
CA GLU A 315 22.73 6.23 -7.91
C GLU A 315 22.34 5.52 -6.61
N GLN A 316 21.04 5.39 -6.36
CA GLN A 316 20.54 4.70 -5.17
C GLN A 316 20.87 3.20 -5.14
N ASN A 317 20.79 2.51 -6.29
CA ASN A 317 21.22 1.10 -6.36
C ASN A 317 22.72 0.93 -6.10
N GLU A 318 23.55 1.83 -6.60
CA GLU A 318 25.00 1.76 -6.40
C GLU A 318 25.36 2.01 -4.93
N GLN A 319 24.75 3.01 -4.30
CA GLN A 319 24.88 3.27 -2.86
C GLN A 319 24.48 2.04 -2.04
N GLN A 320 23.32 1.43 -2.32
CA GLN A 320 22.86 0.23 -1.63
C GLN A 320 23.81 -0.97 -1.82
N ARG A 321 24.31 -1.20 -3.04
CA ARG A 321 25.28 -2.26 -3.32
C ARG A 321 26.59 -2.02 -2.56
N GLY A 322 27.03 -0.77 -2.44
CA GLY A 322 28.17 -0.36 -1.61
C GLY A 322 27.94 -0.70 -0.14
N THR A 323 26.82 -0.25 0.43
CA THR A 323 26.42 -0.52 1.81
C THR A 323 26.30 -2.02 2.09
N GLU A 324 25.71 -2.80 1.18
CA GLU A 324 25.61 -4.25 1.33
C GLU A 324 27.00 -4.92 1.35
N ARG A 325 27.94 -4.49 0.52
CA ARG A 325 29.32 -5.00 0.53
C ARG A 325 30.03 -4.71 1.85
N VAL A 326 29.85 -3.51 2.40
CA VAL A 326 30.40 -3.11 3.69
C VAL A 326 29.78 -3.93 4.82
N LEU A 327 28.45 -4.04 4.89
CA LEU A 327 27.74 -4.83 5.91
C LEU A 327 28.14 -6.31 5.87
N ARG A 328 28.29 -6.90 4.68
CA ARG A 328 28.78 -8.28 4.54
C ARG A 328 30.23 -8.43 5.00
N LYS A 329 31.08 -7.41 4.83
CA LYS A 329 32.45 -7.43 5.34
C LYS A 329 32.46 -7.36 6.86
N VAL A 330 31.75 -6.38 7.44
CA VAL A 330 31.61 -6.21 8.89
C VAL A 330 31.03 -7.46 9.53
N GLY A 331 29.98 -8.06 8.96
CA GLY A 331 29.41 -9.31 9.48
C GLY A 331 30.39 -10.49 9.45
N ARG A 332 31.25 -10.60 8.43
CA ARG A 332 32.32 -11.62 8.40
C ARG A 332 33.43 -11.35 9.40
N ASP A 333 33.77 -10.08 9.63
CA ASP A 333 34.81 -9.70 10.58
C ASP A 333 34.34 -9.97 12.01
N ILE A 334 33.09 -9.61 12.37
CA ILE A 334 32.46 -9.97 13.66
C ILE A 334 32.44 -11.49 13.88
N GLU A 335 32.08 -12.27 12.85
CA GLU A 335 32.08 -13.73 12.94
C GLU A 335 33.50 -14.31 13.12
N ARG A 336 34.51 -13.68 12.52
CA ARG A 336 35.92 -14.08 12.70
C ARG A 336 36.38 -13.79 14.13
N ASP A 337 36.09 -12.59 14.64
CA ASP A 337 36.45 -12.17 15.99
C ASP A 337 35.76 -13.07 17.03
N ARG A 338 34.49 -13.40 16.82
CA ARG A 338 33.74 -14.36 17.65
C ARG A 338 34.42 -15.72 17.75
N ARG A 339 34.85 -16.29 16.61
CA ARG A 339 35.59 -17.56 16.59
C ARG A 339 36.96 -17.46 17.26
N GLY A 340 37.59 -16.28 17.24
CA GLY A 340 38.81 -15.98 17.99
C GLY A 340 38.55 -16.07 19.49
N LEU A 341 37.55 -15.32 19.96
CA LEU A 341 37.13 -15.30 21.37
C LEU A 341 36.72 -16.70 21.88
N GLU A 342 36.01 -17.50 21.07
CA GLU A 342 35.67 -18.89 21.43
C GLU A 342 36.88 -19.81 21.61
N LYS A 343 37.96 -19.58 20.85
CA LYS A 343 39.21 -20.34 21.00
C LYS A 343 39.98 -19.90 22.24
N GLU A 344 39.99 -18.60 22.52
CA GLU A 344 40.61 -18.04 23.73
C GLU A 344 39.87 -18.48 24.99
N GLU A 345 38.53 -18.55 24.93
CA GLU A 345 37.68 -19.04 26.02
C GLU A 345 38.05 -20.48 26.39
N LYS A 346 38.13 -21.38 25.40
CA LYS A 346 38.55 -22.78 25.61
C LYS A 346 39.96 -22.91 26.15
N LYS A 347 40.89 -22.02 25.75
CA LYS A 347 42.26 -22.01 26.27
C LYS A 347 42.29 -21.60 27.75
N LEU A 348 41.57 -20.53 28.10
CA LEU A 348 41.45 -20.08 29.49
C LEU A 348 40.80 -21.14 30.37
N GLU A 349 39.75 -21.83 29.90
CA GLU A 349 39.12 -22.94 30.64
C GLU A 349 40.10 -24.09 30.93
N LEU A 350 40.95 -24.45 29.96
CA LEU A 350 41.97 -25.48 30.15
C LEU A 350 43.06 -25.03 31.13
N GLU A 351 43.46 -23.77 31.07
CA GLU A 351 44.48 -23.20 31.95
C GLU A 351 43.97 -23.06 33.39
N ILE A 352 42.73 -22.62 33.58
CA ILE A 352 42.04 -22.60 34.88
C ILE A 352 41.97 -24.00 35.48
N LYS A 353 41.61 -25.02 34.69
CA LYS A 353 41.60 -26.44 35.14
C LYS A 353 42.99 -26.94 35.53
N LYS A 354 44.05 -26.47 34.87
CA LYS A 354 45.43 -26.84 35.18
C LYS A 354 45.89 -26.21 36.50
N LEU A 355 45.71 -24.90 36.66
CA LEU A 355 46.06 -24.17 37.88
C LEU A 355 45.26 -24.66 39.10
N ALA A 356 44.01 -25.08 38.88
CA ALA A 356 43.18 -25.66 39.93
C ALA A 356 43.73 -27.00 40.44
N LYS A 357 44.24 -27.86 39.54
CA LYS A 357 44.90 -29.13 39.91
C LYS A 357 46.22 -28.91 40.65
N GLU A 358 46.90 -27.80 40.35
CA GLU A 358 48.15 -27.40 41.00
C GLU A 358 47.92 -26.70 42.36
N GLY A 359 46.66 -26.45 42.76
CA GLY A 359 46.31 -25.81 44.03
C GLY A 359 46.53 -24.29 44.07
N ASN A 360 46.77 -23.66 42.92
CA ASN A 360 47.01 -22.22 42.83
C ASN A 360 45.68 -21.44 42.76
N HIS A 361 45.10 -21.17 43.93
CA HIS A 361 43.81 -20.48 44.07
C HIS A 361 43.83 -19.02 43.58
N GLU A 362 44.93 -18.29 43.79
CA GLU A 362 45.04 -16.89 43.33
C GLU A 362 45.12 -16.80 41.79
N GLY A 363 45.89 -17.70 41.16
CA GLY A 363 45.96 -17.80 39.70
C GLY A 363 44.61 -18.15 39.05
N CYS A 364 43.84 -19.04 39.67
CA CYS A 364 42.48 -19.36 39.21
C CYS A 364 41.54 -18.16 39.28
N LYS A 365 41.63 -17.34 40.35
CA LYS A 365 40.79 -16.14 40.53
C LYS A 365 41.06 -15.09 39.45
N ILE A 366 42.33 -14.87 39.10
CA ILE A 366 42.72 -13.90 38.05
C ILE A 366 42.23 -14.37 36.68
N LEU A 367 42.49 -15.63 36.31
CA LEU A 367 42.05 -16.17 35.02
C LEU A 367 40.53 -16.28 34.90
N ALA A 368 39.81 -16.54 36.00
CA ALA A 368 38.35 -16.53 36.02
C ALA A 368 37.77 -15.13 35.76
N LYS A 369 38.37 -14.07 36.31
CA LYS A 369 37.99 -12.68 35.97
C LYS A 369 38.20 -12.38 34.49
N GLN A 370 39.31 -12.83 33.91
CA GLN A 370 39.57 -12.71 32.48
C GLN A 370 38.56 -13.50 31.63
N LEU A 371 38.18 -14.71 32.06
CA LEU A 371 37.18 -15.53 31.39
C LEU A 371 35.80 -14.85 31.36
N ILE A 372 35.38 -14.22 32.47
CA ILE A 372 34.12 -13.46 32.53
C ILE A 372 34.17 -12.26 31.57
N GLN A 373 35.26 -11.49 31.55
CA GLN A 373 35.42 -10.39 30.61
C GLN A 373 35.36 -10.87 29.16
N LEU A 374 35.99 -12.00 28.85
CA LEU A 374 35.97 -12.62 27.53
C LEU A 374 34.55 -13.08 27.14
N ARG A 375 33.80 -13.71 28.06
CA ARG A 375 32.38 -14.08 27.86
C ARG A 375 31.49 -12.86 27.64
N LYS A 376 31.70 -11.76 28.38
CA LYS A 376 31.00 -10.48 28.15
C LYS A 376 31.34 -9.89 26.77
N GLN A 377 32.61 -9.91 26.36
CA GLN A 377 33.04 -9.46 25.03
C GLN A 377 32.45 -10.32 23.91
N LYS A 378 32.40 -11.65 24.09
CA LYS A 378 31.73 -12.59 23.17
C LYS A 378 30.23 -12.32 23.08
N THR A 379 29.56 -12.02 24.18
CA THR A 379 28.13 -11.67 24.19
C THR A 379 27.86 -10.37 23.43
N ARG A 380 28.73 -9.36 23.58
CA ARG A 380 28.67 -8.12 22.78
C ARG A 380 28.83 -8.37 21.28
N THR A 381 29.63 -9.35 20.85
CA THR A 381 29.75 -9.67 19.41
C THR A 381 28.50 -10.34 18.84
N TYR A 382 27.72 -11.09 19.64
CA TYR A 382 26.40 -11.58 19.23
C TYR A 382 25.40 -10.44 19.00
N ALA A 383 25.35 -9.47 19.92
CA ALA A 383 24.48 -8.30 19.78
C ALA A 383 24.88 -7.45 18.55
N ALA A 384 26.18 -7.19 18.37
CA ALA A 384 26.70 -6.47 17.20
C ALA A 384 26.40 -7.23 15.89
N GLY A 385 26.56 -8.55 15.87
CA GLY A 385 26.24 -9.39 14.73
C GLY A 385 24.76 -9.36 14.36
N SER A 386 23.88 -9.41 15.36
CA SER A 386 22.43 -9.28 15.19
C SER A 386 22.06 -7.90 14.63
N LYS A 387 22.65 -6.81 15.14
CA LYS A 387 22.41 -5.46 14.62
C LYS A 387 22.84 -5.31 13.16
N VAL A 388 24.02 -5.84 12.80
CA VAL A 388 24.50 -5.84 11.40
C VAL A 388 23.58 -6.68 10.50
N GLN A 389 23.06 -7.80 10.99
CA GLN A 389 22.09 -8.61 10.26
C GLN A 389 20.75 -7.90 10.07
N SER A 390 20.23 -7.23 11.10
CA SER A 390 19.01 -6.41 11.04
C SER A 390 19.13 -5.29 10.01
N ILE A 391 20.23 -4.51 10.07
CA ILE A 391 20.54 -3.48 9.07
C ILE A 391 20.69 -4.09 7.67
N GLY A 392 21.28 -5.30 7.56
CA GLY A 392 21.40 -6.03 6.30
C GLY A 392 20.06 -6.46 5.70
N VAL A 393 19.09 -6.87 6.53
CA VAL A 393 17.72 -7.18 6.10
C VAL A 393 17.00 -5.90 5.68
N SER A 394 17.07 -4.84 6.48
CA SER A 394 16.52 -3.53 6.13
C SER A 394 17.06 -3.00 4.79
N ASN A 395 18.38 -3.06 4.58
CA ASN A 395 19.02 -2.65 3.32
C ASN A 395 18.59 -3.53 2.12
N LYS A 396 18.37 -4.83 2.32
CA LYS A 396 17.84 -5.72 1.26
C LYS A 396 16.40 -5.39 0.90
N THR A 397 15.57 -5.04 1.89
CA THR A 397 14.18 -4.66 1.69
C THR A 397 14.07 -3.31 0.98
N MET A 398 14.93 -2.34 1.35
CA MET A 398 15.11 -1.09 0.61
C MET A 398 15.53 -1.38 -0.84
N GLY A 399 16.42 -2.35 -1.07
CA GLY A 399 16.82 -2.77 -2.41
C GLY A 399 15.73 -3.51 -3.21
N ALA A 400 14.79 -4.20 -2.55
CA ALA A 400 13.63 -4.80 -3.21
C ALA A 400 12.66 -3.73 -3.73
N ASN A 401 12.42 -2.68 -2.94
CA ASN A 401 11.60 -1.53 -3.35
C ASN A 401 12.22 -0.78 -4.55
N ILE A 402 13.55 -0.62 -4.56
CA ILE A 402 14.25 -0.02 -5.69
C ILE A 402 14.28 -0.95 -6.91
N LYS A 403 14.40 -2.27 -6.72
CA LYS A 403 14.27 -3.24 -7.83
C LYS A 403 12.85 -3.27 -8.41
N LEU A 404 11.82 -3.07 -7.60
CA LEU A 404 10.45 -2.91 -8.05
C LEU A 404 10.31 -1.60 -8.86
N ALA A 405 10.88 -0.49 -8.38
CA ALA A 405 10.92 0.79 -9.12
C ALA A 405 11.75 0.70 -10.43
N ASN A 406 12.86 -0.02 -10.43
CA ASN A 406 13.64 -0.32 -11.63
C ASN A 406 12.89 -1.26 -12.57
N ALA A 407 12.20 -2.28 -12.05
CA ALA A 407 11.34 -3.13 -12.85
C ALA A 407 10.22 -2.31 -13.48
N MET A 408 9.66 -1.30 -12.78
CA MET A 408 8.70 -0.34 -13.33
C MET A 408 9.33 0.59 -14.39
N SER A 409 10.57 1.05 -14.20
CA SER A 409 11.33 1.87 -15.18
C SER A 409 11.75 1.07 -16.43
N THR A 410 12.15 -0.20 -16.25
CA THR A 410 12.45 -1.12 -17.35
C THR A 410 11.15 -1.57 -18.03
N THR A 411 10.06 -1.72 -17.28
CA THR A 411 8.69 -1.91 -17.77
C THR A 411 8.23 -0.70 -18.58
N ALA A 412 8.69 0.53 -18.31
CA ALA A 412 8.42 1.69 -19.16
C ALA A 412 9.11 1.60 -20.54
N LYS A 413 10.25 0.88 -20.64
CA LYS A 413 10.91 0.57 -21.93
C LYS A 413 10.29 -0.64 -22.64
N THR A 414 9.68 -1.58 -21.92
CA THR A 414 8.96 -2.75 -22.48
C THR A 414 7.43 -2.62 -22.46
N MET A 415 6.91 -1.42 -22.20
CA MET A 415 5.49 -1.16 -21.86
C MET A 415 4.50 -1.43 -23.01
N THR A 416 5.00 -1.70 -24.21
CA THR A 416 4.21 -2.24 -25.33
C THR A 416 3.76 -3.68 -25.09
N ASP A 417 4.50 -4.48 -24.30
CA ASP A 417 4.23 -5.91 -24.09
C ASP A 417 3.66 -6.26 -22.70
N THR A 418 3.68 -5.33 -21.74
CA THR A 418 3.36 -5.58 -20.32
C THR A 418 1.87 -5.48 -19.95
N ASN A 419 0.96 -5.40 -20.93
CA ASN A 419 -0.48 -5.41 -20.63
C ASN A 419 -1.02 -6.81 -20.24
N LYS A 420 -0.14 -7.83 -20.17
CA LYS A 420 -0.51 -9.23 -19.91
C LYS A 420 0.03 -9.82 -18.59
N ILE A 421 0.90 -9.13 -17.83
CA ILE A 421 1.69 -9.81 -16.77
C ILE A 421 1.46 -9.27 -15.34
N MET A 422 0.95 -8.06 -15.13
CA MET A 422 0.71 -7.57 -13.76
C MET A 422 -0.61 -8.09 -13.17
N LYS A 423 -0.50 -9.03 -12.21
CA LYS A 423 -1.62 -9.43 -11.33
C LYS A 423 -1.51 -8.67 -9.99
N PRO A 424 -2.46 -7.78 -9.66
CA PRO A 424 -2.43 -6.96 -8.44
C PRO A 424 -2.44 -7.75 -7.12
N GLU A 425 -2.84 -9.02 -7.15
CA GLU A 425 -2.90 -9.93 -6.00
C GLU A 425 -1.51 -10.28 -5.42
N GLN A 426 -0.47 -10.36 -6.26
CA GLN A 426 0.89 -10.70 -5.80
C GLN A 426 1.54 -9.54 -5.05
N VAL A 427 1.31 -8.30 -5.50
CA VAL A 427 1.85 -7.09 -4.85
C VAL A 427 1.23 -6.87 -3.47
N ALA A 428 -0.06 -7.20 -3.29
CA ALA A 428 -0.73 -7.11 -2.00
C ALA A 428 -0.26 -8.19 -1.01
N ALA A 429 0.10 -9.38 -1.49
CA ALA A 429 0.66 -10.46 -0.67
C ALA A 429 2.07 -10.10 -0.17
N ASP A 430 2.91 -9.53 -1.05
CA ASP A 430 4.27 -9.10 -0.70
C ASP A 430 4.25 -7.94 0.31
N MET A 431 3.29 -7.01 0.22
CA MET A 431 3.07 -5.93 1.20
C MET A 431 2.66 -6.44 2.58
N ARG A 432 1.85 -7.51 2.67
CA ARG A 432 1.49 -8.15 3.95
C ARG A 432 2.65 -8.91 4.58
N ALA A 433 3.43 -9.63 3.77
CA ALA A 433 4.65 -10.29 4.23
C ALA A 433 5.68 -9.27 4.75
N PHE A 434 5.77 -8.10 4.12
CA PHE A 434 6.59 -6.98 4.55
C PHE A 434 6.14 -6.39 5.90
N SER A 435 4.84 -6.15 6.10
CA SER A 435 4.31 -5.63 7.36
C SER A 435 4.62 -6.56 8.53
N GLN A 436 4.46 -7.88 8.35
CA GLN A 436 4.79 -8.86 9.38
C GLN A 436 6.31 -8.95 9.67
N ALA A 437 7.14 -8.79 8.64
CA ALA A 437 8.60 -8.76 8.81
C ALA A 437 9.09 -7.50 9.53
N SER A 438 8.47 -6.34 9.26
CA SER A 438 8.78 -5.07 9.94
C SER A 438 8.42 -5.12 11.42
N THR A 439 7.22 -5.58 11.77
CA THR A 439 6.80 -5.73 13.18
C THR A 439 7.70 -6.70 13.95
N LYS A 440 8.16 -7.77 13.30
CA LYS A 440 9.11 -8.71 13.91
C LYS A 440 10.51 -8.08 14.12
N MET A 441 10.89 -7.12 13.28
CA MET A 441 12.16 -6.39 13.38
C MET A 441 12.13 -5.37 14.52
N ASP A 442 11.04 -4.61 14.66
CA ASP A 442 10.86 -3.62 15.72
C ASP A 442 10.87 -4.28 17.10
N MET A 443 10.17 -5.42 17.26
CA MET A 443 10.20 -6.22 18.49
C MET A 443 11.60 -6.78 18.82
N THR A 444 12.42 -7.12 17.82
CA THR A 444 13.80 -7.56 18.06
C THR A 444 14.73 -6.41 18.39
N ASP A 445 14.52 -5.21 17.86
CA ASP A 445 15.33 -4.03 18.21
C ASP A 445 15.05 -3.59 19.66
N GLU A 446 13.81 -3.69 20.15
CA GLU A 446 13.45 -3.44 21.55
C GLU A 446 14.13 -4.46 22.49
N MET A 447 14.00 -5.77 22.22
CA MET A 447 14.67 -6.81 23.03
C MET A 447 16.22 -6.72 22.99
N ILE A 448 16.80 -6.32 21.86
CA ILE A 448 18.26 -6.13 21.74
C ILE A 448 18.71 -4.92 22.56
N ASN A 449 17.96 -3.82 22.55
CA ASN A 449 18.31 -2.64 23.34
C ASN A 449 18.17 -2.91 24.84
N GLU A 450 17.13 -3.61 25.28
CA GLU A 450 16.94 -4.01 26.69
C GLU A 450 18.08 -4.92 27.17
N THR A 451 18.45 -5.95 26.38
CA THR A 451 19.58 -6.83 26.73
C THR A 451 20.94 -6.14 26.68
N LEU A 452 21.09 -5.11 25.86
CA LEU A 452 22.34 -4.35 25.73
C LEU A 452 22.47 -3.30 26.85
N ASP A 453 21.37 -2.70 27.29
CA ASP A 453 21.30 -1.82 28.46
C ASP A 453 21.58 -2.60 29.74
N ASP A 454 20.94 -3.76 29.97
CA ASP A 454 21.19 -4.64 31.13
C ASP A 454 22.65 -5.11 31.22
N LEU A 455 23.30 -5.36 30.07
CA LEU A 455 24.72 -5.74 30.00
C LEU A 455 25.69 -4.59 30.27
N LEU A 456 25.24 -3.33 30.15
CA LEU A 456 26.06 -2.13 30.37
C LEU A 456 25.88 -1.53 31.76
N THR A 457 24.74 -1.75 32.42
CA THR A 457 24.46 -1.23 33.78
C THR A 457 25.05 -2.05 34.92
N GLU A 458 25.46 -3.31 34.70
CA GLU A 458 25.92 -4.22 35.76
C GLU A 458 27.41 -4.03 36.20
N SER A 459 28.11 -3.00 35.71
CA SER A 459 29.54 -2.80 36.00
C SER A 459 29.80 -1.94 37.24
N GLY A 460 29.21 -2.30 38.39
CA GLY A 460 29.25 -1.51 39.63
C GLY A 460 29.77 -2.20 40.90
N ASP A 461 29.47 -3.49 41.15
CA ASP A 461 29.73 -4.09 42.47
C ASP A 461 30.86 -5.14 42.47
N GLU A 462 31.96 -4.82 43.15
CA GLU A 462 33.11 -5.71 43.33
C GLU A 462 32.80 -6.96 44.17
N GLU A 463 31.79 -6.91 45.05
CA GLU A 463 31.38 -8.04 45.91
C GLU A 463 30.58 -9.13 45.16
N GLU A 464 29.85 -8.76 44.10
CA GLU A 464 29.17 -9.74 43.24
C GLU A 464 30.16 -10.42 42.28
N GLY A 465 31.19 -9.70 41.84
CA GLY A 465 32.24 -10.23 40.95
C GLY A 465 32.96 -11.46 41.51
N ASP A 466 33.24 -11.50 42.81
CA ASP A 466 33.91 -12.65 43.45
C ASP A 466 32.97 -13.86 43.62
N LYS A 467 31.66 -13.64 43.83
CA LYS A 467 30.65 -14.72 43.82
C LYS A 467 30.45 -15.31 42.43
N VAL A 468 30.42 -14.46 41.40
CA VAL A 468 30.33 -14.89 39.99
C VAL A 468 31.59 -15.64 39.57
N VAL A 469 32.77 -15.21 40.01
CA VAL A 469 34.03 -15.96 39.80
C VAL A 469 33.95 -17.35 40.45
N GLN A 470 33.46 -17.44 41.68
CA GLN A 470 33.29 -18.73 42.36
C GLN A 470 32.30 -19.64 41.62
N GLN A 471 31.18 -19.10 41.16
CA GLN A 471 30.18 -19.83 40.37
C GLN A 471 30.74 -20.35 39.04
N VAL A 472 31.59 -19.57 38.36
CA VAL A 472 32.25 -20.00 37.12
C VAL A 472 33.29 -21.10 37.39
N LEU A 473 34.01 -21.04 38.51
CA LEU A 473 34.92 -22.11 38.92
C LEU A 473 34.15 -23.41 39.23
N ASP A 474 32.99 -23.30 39.88
CA ASP A 474 32.10 -24.42 40.16
C ASP A 474 31.51 -25.00 38.85
N GLU A 475 31.10 -24.17 37.88
CA GLU A 475 30.60 -24.56 36.55
C GLU A 475 31.66 -25.33 35.74
N ILE A 476 32.94 -24.95 35.87
CA ILE A 476 34.08 -25.61 35.21
C ILE A 476 34.38 -26.99 35.84
N GLY A 477 33.72 -27.34 36.96
CA GLY A 477 33.88 -28.60 37.69
C GLY A 477 35.06 -28.58 38.65
N ILE A 478 35.48 -27.39 39.11
CA ILE A 478 36.50 -27.24 40.15
C ILE A 478 35.74 -27.15 41.47
N GLU A 479 35.24 -28.29 41.94
CA GLU A 479 34.84 -28.39 43.34
C GLU A 479 36.09 -28.11 44.19
N ILE A 480 36.13 -26.93 44.80
CA ILE A 480 37.13 -26.60 45.80
C ILE A 480 37.08 -27.73 46.84
N SER A 481 38.13 -28.56 46.87
CA SER A 481 38.26 -29.75 47.72
C SER A 481 38.20 -29.49 49.24
N GLY A 482 37.77 -28.30 49.66
CA GLY A 482 37.67 -27.87 51.05
C GLY A 482 36.29 -28.03 51.70
N LYS A 483 35.21 -28.38 50.97
CA LYS A 483 33.85 -28.46 51.58
C LYS A 483 33.34 -29.87 51.90
N MET A 484 34.07 -30.94 51.55
CA MET A 484 33.73 -32.31 51.96
C MET A 484 34.36 -32.76 53.29
N ALA A 485 35.17 -31.93 53.95
CA ALA A 485 35.80 -32.27 55.23
C ALA A 485 34.91 -32.01 56.47
N ALA A 486 33.69 -31.48 56.30
CA ALA A 486 32.78 -31.16 57.39
C ALA A 486 31.35 -31.65 57.12
N ALA A 487 31.18 -32.96 56.99
CA ALA A 487 29.89 -33.61 57.17
C ALA A 487 30.10 -34.88 58.01
N PRO A 488 29.30 -35.11 59.07
CA PRO A 488 29.57 -36.17 60.04
C PRO A 488 29.44 -37.55 59.37
N THR A 489 30.48 -38.34 59.55
CA THR A 489 30.49 -39.76 59.20
C THR A 489 29.59 -40.54 60.15
N ALA A 490 28.86 -41.50 59.58
CA ALA A 490 28.15 -42.62 60.20
C ALA A 490 26.63 -42.46 60.46
N TYR A 491 25.83 -42.89 59.48
CA TYR A 491 24.94 -44.03 59.73
C TYR A 491 24.93 -44.99 58.55
N ARG A 492 25.15 -46.27 58.88
CA ARG A 492 25.34 -47.40 57.98
C ARG A 492 23.96 -48.01 57.72
N GLY A 493 23.36 -47.71 56.57
CA GLY A 493 22.09 -48.31 56.12
C GLY A 493 22.23 -48.76 54.67
N LYS A 494 22.04 -50.07 54.42
CA LYS A 494 22.22 -50.73 53.12
C LYS A 494 21.42 -50.04 52.00
N LEU A 495 22.11 -49.67 50.91
CA LEU A 495 21.51 -49.31 49.63
C LEU A 495 21.77 -50.44 48.64
N GLY A 496 20.69 -51.08 48.23
CA GLY A 496 20.66 -52.06 47.15
C GLY A 496 19.21 -52.35 46.82
N GLU A 497 18.55 -51.45 46.09
CA GLU A 497 17.54 -51.78 45.07
C GLU A 497 17.11 -50.55 44.28
N SER A 498 17.39 -50.61 42.98
CA SER A 498 16.63 -50.16 41.81
C SER A 498 15.43 -49.21 41.99
N SER A 499 15.40 -48.09 41.25
CA SER A 499 14.20 -47.45 40.66
C SER A 499 14.63 -46.34 39.69
N LYS A 500 14.80 -46.61 38.39
CA LYS A 500 13.85 -46.24 37.32
C LYS A 500 13.05 -44.94 37.56
N SER A 501 13.34 -43.97 36.71
CA SER A 501 12.54 -42.80 36.32
C SER A 501 11.01 -42.96 36.49
N GLN A 502 10.40 -42.06 37.25
CA GLN A 502 8.98 -41.72 37.11
C GLN A 502 8.87 -40.29 36.59
N LEU A 503 8.31 -40.15 35.40
CA LEU A 503 7.72 -38.90 34.92
C LEU A 503 6.49 -38.60 35.80
N PRO A 504 6.19 -37.32 36.11
CA PRO A 504 5.00 -36.94 36.86
C PRO A 504 3.75 -37.40 36.12
N THR A 505 2.78 -37.95 36.84
CA THR A 505 1.46 -38.31 36.30
C THR A 505 0.60 -37.06 36.10
N ASP A 506 -0.28 -37.07 35.10
CA ASP A 506 -1.11 -35.93 34.69
C ASP A 506 -1.94 -35.31 35.85
N GLU A 507 -2.30 -36.10 36.87
CA GLU A 507 -2.98 -35.62 38.09
C GLU A 507 -2.12 -34.66 38.93
N GLU A 508 -0.79 -34.85 38.96
CA GLU A 508 0.13 -33.96 39.69
C GLU A 508 0.33 -32.63 38.94
N ILE A 509 0.26 -32.66 37.60
CA ILE A 509 0.34 -31.47 36.75
C ILE A 509 -0.93 -30.64 36.89
N GLU A 510 -2.12 -31.27 36.92
CA GLU A 510 -3.39 -30.58 37.15
C GLU A 510 -3.47 -29.96 38.55
N ALA A 511 -2.95 -30.64 39.58
CA ALA A 511 -2.88 -30.10 40.94
C ALA A 511 -1.93 -28.89 41.06
N GLN A 512 -0.84 -28.86 40.29
CA GLN A 512 0.06 -27.70 40.23
C GLN A 512 -0.55 -26.52 39.45
N LEU A 513 -1.31 -26.78 38.38
CA LEU A 513 -2.06 -25.77 37.64
C LEU A 513 -3.19 -25.13 38.47
N ALA A 514 -3.83 -25.90 39.35
CA ALA A 514 -4.86 -25.39 40.25
C ALA A 514 -4.28 -24.43 41.31
N LYS A 515 -3.04 -24.67 41.78
CA LYS A 515 -2.34 -23.81 42.74
C LYS A 515 -1.85 -22.47 42.17
N LEU A 516 -1.79 -22.33 40.85
CA LEU A 516 -1.41 -21.09 40.15
C LEU A 516 -2.60 -20.21 39.77
N LYS A 517 -3.84 -20.67 40.03
CA LYS A 517 -5.09 -19.92 39.72
C LYS A 517 -5.75 -19.28 40.95
N THR A 518 -5.07 -19.25 42.09
CA THR A 518 -5.38 -18.42 43.26
C THR A 518 -4.24 -17.44 43.46
#